data_AF-A0A6G7ZWI3-F1
#
_entry.id   AF-A0A6G7ZWI3-F1
#
_cell.length_a   1.000
_cell.length_b   1.000
_cell.length_c   1.000
_cell.angle_alpha   90.00
_cell.angle_beta   90.00
_cell.angle_gamma   90.00
#
_symmetry.space_group_name_H-M   'P 1'
#
loop_
_entity.id
_entity.type
_entity.pdbx_description
1 polymer ?
#
loop_
_entity_poly.entity_id
_entity_poly.type
_entity_poly.pdbx_seq_one_letter_code
_entity_poly.pdbx_strand_id
1 'polypeptide(L)'
;MAIALISALTGWALAQFSGLIKNWLHRRKVIKLLKEEIKDIEVEATRLLYFHARNLQKHGAYVVGDTAAVSISNPIFKNYYKDAVLGLNQSQRISFQMIHNQVENQNQLLIDYKQLNSALRKEYEANGPSKEFRAGARRLGAIADHGYGNCKLIIWHVKHHLSNHKSPDLHPKTEAHAAYQAYRDEVRKEINEFVESGKKLESEAFSGDMEAEP
;
A
#
# COMPACT_ATOMS: atom_id res chain seq x y z
N MET A 1 -29.08 12.61 55.56
CA MET A 1 -28.20 13.33 54.60
C MET A 1 -26.92 12.57 54.27
N ALA A 2 -26.15 12.07 55.24
CA ALA A 2 -24.89 11.36 54.98
C ALA A 2 -25.02 10.14 54.04
N ILE A 3 -26.06 9.31 54.21
CA ILE A 3 -26.27 8.12 53.35
C ILE A 3 -26.54 8.50 51.89
N ALA A 4 -27.31 9.55 51.63
CA ALA A 4 -27.59 10.02 50.28
C ALA A 4 -26.35 10.59 49.58
N LEU A 5 -25.48 11.30 50.32
CA LEU A 5 -24.21 11.81 49.81
C LEU A 5 -23.23 10.69 49.47
N ILE A 6 -23.15 9.65 50.32
CA ILE A 6 -22.30 8.48 50.08
C ILE A 6 -22.78 7.72 48.83
N SER A 7 -24.09 7.49 48.69
CA SER A 7 -24.66 6.82 47.50
C SER A 7 -24.45 7.63 46.21
N ALA A 8 -24.53 8.96 46.28
CA ALA A 8 -24.25 9.83 45.14
C ALA A 8 -22.77 9.78 44.74
N LEU A 9 -21.86 9.80 45.72
CA LEU A 9 -20.41 9.67 45.48
C LEU A 9 -20.03 8.31 44.91
N THR A 10 -20.60 7.22 45.42
CA THR A 10 -20.34 5.87 44.89
C THR A 10 -20.89 5.72 43.47
N GLY A 11 -22.09 6.24 43.19
CA GLY A 11 -22.66 6.27 41.84
C GLY A 11 -21.77 7.05 40.85
N TRP A 12 -21.28 8.23 41.26
CA TRP A 12 -20.36 9.02 40.45
C TRP A 12 -19.02 8.29 40.20
N ALA A 13 -18.42 7.69 41.24
CA ALA A 13 -17.17 6.95 41.11
C ALA A 13 -17.31 5.73 40.17
N LEU A 14 -18.40 4.98 40.28
CA LEU A 14 -18.71 3.84 39.39
C LEU A 14 -18.93 4.30 37.94
N ALA A 15 -19.57 5.45 37.73
CA ALA A 15 -19.74 6.03 36.40
C ALA A 15 -18.38 6.41 35.78
N GLN A 16 -17.48 7.03 36.54
CA GLN A 16 -16.14 7.36 36.05
C GLN A 16 -15.31 6.11 35.75
N PHE A 17 -15.35 5.12 36.64
CA PHE A 17 -14.62 3.87 36.46
C PHE A 17 -15.11 3.07 35.24
N SER A 18 -16.43 2.97 35.05
CA SER A 18 -17.02 2.31 33.88
C SER A 18 -16.66 3.04 32.57
N GLY A 19 -16.60 4.37 32.57
CA GLY A 19 -16.11 5.17 31.45
C GLY A 19 -14.67 4.87 31.08
N LEU A 20 -13.78 4.79 32.08
CA LEU A 20 -12.37 4.43 31.89
C LEU A 20 -12.21 3.02 31.31
N ILE A 21 -12.94 2.03 31.85
CA ILE A 21 -12.92 0.66 31.33
C ILE A 21 -13.41 0.62 29.89
N LYS A 22 -14.54 1.28 29.58
CA LYS A 22 -15.11 1.31 28.23
C LYS A 22 -14.12 1.90 27.23
N ASN A 23 -13.47 3.01 27.58
CA ASN A 23 -12.45 3.65 26.74
C ASN A 23 -11.24 2.75 26.53
N TRP A 24 -10.79 2.06 27.56
CA TRP A 24 -9.68 1.11 27.48
C TRP A 24 -10.00 -0.10 26.60
N LEU A 25 -11.19 -0.69 26.76
CA LEU A 25 -11.67 -1.79 25.91
C LEU A 25 -11.82 -1.35 24.45
N HIS A 26 -12.40 -0.18 24.22
CA HIS A 26 -12.55 0.39 22.89
C HIS A 26 -11.19 0.57 22.21
N ARG A 27 -10.23 1.19 22.90
CA ARG A 27 -8.86 1.37 22.38
C ARG A 27 -8.19 0.04 22.02
N ARG A 28 -8.30 -0.96 22.90
CA ARG A 28 -7.77 -2.31 22.63
C ARG A 28 -8.41 -2.94 21.40
N LYS A 29 -9.72 -2.77 21.23
CA LYS A 29 -10.44 -3.23 20.03
C LYS A 29 -9.94 -2.55 18.77
N VAL A 30 -9.78 -1.21 18.77
CA VAL A 30 -9.27 -0.48 17.61
C VAL A 30 -7.84 -0.91 17.26
N ILE A 31 -6.95 -1.04 18.24
CA ILE A 31 -5.57 -1.53 18.00
C ILE A 31 -5.58 -2.93 17.39
N LYS A 32 -6.49 -3.81 17.82
CA LYS A 32 -6.66 -5.13 17.22
C LYS A 32 -7.09 -5.02 15.76
N LEU A 33 -8.11 -4.20 15.47
CA LEU A 33 -8.61 -3.99 14.11
C LEU A 33 -7.56 -3.36 13.19
N LEU A 34 -6.73 -2.44 13.69
CA LEU A 34 -5.59 -1.88 12.93
C LEU A 34 -4.59 -2.97 12.53
N LYS A 35 -4.33 -3.93 13.42
CA LYS A 35 -3.45 -5.07 13.12
C LYS A 35 -4.06 -6.05 12.12
N GLU A 36 -5.38 -6.21 12.13
CA GLU A 36 -6.09 -7.00 11.13
C GLU A 36 -6.06 -6.28 9.78
N GLU A 37 -6.34 -4.98 9.74
CA GLU A 37 -6.28 -4.18 8.52
C GLU A 37 -4.91 -4.23 7.84
N ILE A 38 -3.80 -4.13 8.58
CA ILE A 38 -2.47 -4.25 7.93
C ILE A 38 -2.19 -5.63 7.34
N LYS A 39 -2.81 -6.71 7.87
CA LYS A 39 -2.73 -8.03 7.24
C LYS A 39 -3.53 -8.08 5.95
N ASP A 40 -4.72 -7.47 5.94
CA ASP A 40 -5.54 -7.37 4.73
C ASP A 40 -4.81 -6.54 3.66
N ILE A 41 -4.13 -5.45 4.06
CA ILE A 41 -3.26 -4.64 3.19
C ILE A 41 -2.16 -5.50 2.54
N GLU A 42 -1.54 -6.44 3.26
CA GLU A 42 -0.54 -7.34 2.67
C GLU A 42 -1.12 -8.19 1.54
N VAL A 43 -2.33 -8.74 1.74
CA VAL A 43 -3.02 -9.55 0.73
C VAL A 43 -3.39 -8.70 -0.48
N GLU A 44 -3.93 -7.50 -0.26
CA GLU A 44 -4.30 -6.57 -1.33
C GLU A 44 -3.07 -6.06 -2.10
N ALA A 45 -1.97 -5.75 -1.41
CA ALA A 45 -0.69 -5.38 -2.03
C ALA A 45 -0.11 -6.54 -2.85
N THR A 46 -0.21 -7.77 -2.36
CA THR A 46 0.23 -8.96 -3.10
C THR A 46 -0.56 -9.15 -4.40
N ARG A 47 -1.88 -8.93 -4.37
CA ARG A 47 -2.70 -8.93 -5.58
C ARG A 47 -2.22 -7.87 -6.59
N LEU A 48 -1.90 -6.67 -6.12
CA LEU A 48 -1.39 -5.59 -6.98
C LEU A 48 0.02 -5.86 -7.53
N LEU A 49 0.84 -6.68 -6.87
CA LEU A 49 2.12 -7.11 -7.44
C LEU A 49 1.93 -7.84 -8.76
N TYR A 50 0.95 -8.74 -8.88
CA TYR A 50 0.69 -9.45 -10.13
C TYR A 50 0.26 -8.50 -11.24
N PHE A 51 -0.56 -7.50 -10.90
CA PHE A 51 -0.95 -6.45 -11.83
C PHE A 51 0.29 -5.67 -12.33
N HIS A 52 1.13 -5.17 -11.43
CA HIS A 52 2.31 -4.39 -11.83
C HIS A 52 3.36 -5.25 -12.54
N ALA A 53 3.57 -6.49 -12.12
CA ALA A 53 4.48 -7.43 -12.79
C ALA A 53 4.07 -7.65 -14.25
N ARG A 54 2.76 -7.87 -14.50
CA ARG A 54 2.26 -8.03 -15.86
C ARG A 54 2.44 -6.75 -16.67
N ASN A 55 2.22 -5.57 -16.08
CA ASN A 55 2.42 -4.30 -16.79
C ASN A 55 3.90 -3.98 -17.02
N LEU A 56 4.82 -4.44 -16.17
CA LEU A 56 6.25 -4.38 -16.42
C LEU A 56 6.69 -5.29 -17.58
N GLN A 57 6.10 -6.48 -17.70
CA GLN A 57 6.31 -7.34 -18.87
C GLN A 57 5.78 -6.68 -20.16
N LYS A 58 4.57 -6.11 -20.13
CA LYS A 58 4.02 -5.34 -21.25
C LYS A 58 4.95 -4.17 -21.62
N HIS A 59 5.45 -3.45 -20.63
CA HIS A 59 6.41 -2.37 -20.83
C HIS A 59 7.70 -2.87 -21.54
N GLY A 60 8.24 -4.02 -21.12
CA GLY A 60 9.37 -4.67 -21.79
C GLY A 60 9.08 -5.08 -23.23
N ALA A 61 7.85 -5.51 -23.52
CA ALA A 61 7.39 -5.88 -24.85
C ALA A 61 6.99 -4.67 -25.73
N TYR A 62 7.12 -3.43 -25.24
CA TYR A 62 6.60 -2.22 -25.91
C TYR A 62 5.09 -2.27 -26.18
N VAL A 63 4.33 -2.88 -25.26
CA VAL A 63 2.88 -3.03 -25.34
C VAL A 63 2.21 -2.24 -24.23
N VAL A 64 1.03 -1.66 -24.52
CA VAL A 64 0.16 -0.99 -23.55
C VAL A 64 -1.16 -1.73 -23.49
N GLY A 65 -1.52 -2.23 -22.31
CA GLY A 65 -2.73 -3.02 -22.16
C GLY A 65 -3.82 -2.39 -21.30
N ASP A 66 -5.04 -2.88 -21.48
CA ASP A 66 -6.20 -2.42 -20.72
C ASP A 66 -6.36 -3.29 -19.47
N THR A 67 -5.79 -2.84 -18.36
CA THR A 67 -5.92 -3.53 -17.07
C THR A 67 -6.41 -2.55 -16.01
N ALA A 68 -7.43 -2.98 -15.27
CA ALA A 68 -7.95 -2.27 -14.13
C ALA A 68 -7.47 -2.95 -12.84
N ALA A 69 -6.91 -2.14 -11.94
CA ALA A 69 -6.58 -2.55 -10.59
C ALA A 69 -7.51 -1.88 -9.58
N VAL A 70 -7.72 -2.54 -8.45
CA VAL A 70 -8.52 -2.03 -7.34
C VAL A 70 -7.60 -1.50 -6.26
N SER A 71 -7.90 -0.29 -5.79
CA SER A 71 -7.20 0.38 -4.70
C SER A 71 -7.19 -0.44 -3.41
N ILE A 72 -6.17 -0.22 -2.58
CA ILE A 72 -6.06 -0.83 -1.25
C ILE A 72 -6.95 -0.07 -0.27
N SER A 73 -7.75 -0.79 0.50
CA SER A 73 -8.67 -0.23 1.50
C SER A 73 -8.00 -0.07 2.86
N ASN A 74 -8.20 1.07 3.53
CA ASN A 74 -7.68 1.33 4.89
C ASN A 74 -8.65 2.13 5.80
N PRO A 75 -9.91 1.71 5.95
CA PRO A 75 -10.93 2.47 6.68
C PRO A 75 -10.69 2.56 8.20
N ILE A 76 -10.08 1.55 8.82
CA ILE A 76 -9.82 1.53 10.25
C ILE A 76 -8.80 2.60 10.60
N PHE A 77 -7.67 2.66 9.89
CA PHE A 77 -6.69 3.70 10.07
C PHE A 77 -7.26 5.09 9.84
N LYS A 78 -7.94 5.31 8.71
CA LYS A 78 -8.50 6.64 8.36
C LYS A 78 -9.49 7.17 9.39
N ASN A 79 -10.35 6.31 9.93
CA ASN A 79 -11.46 6.76 10.78
C ASN A 79 -11.16 6.66 12.29
N TYR A 80 -10.35 5.69 12.71
CA TYR A 80 -10.20 5.32 14.12
C TYR A 80 -8.75 5.38 14.65
N TYR A 81 -7.75 5.69 13.82
CA TYR A 81 -6.35 5.73 14.29
C TYR A 81 -6.14 6.67 15.49
N LYS A 82 -6.79 7.85 15.49
CA LYS A 82 -6.75 8.82 16.59
C LYS A 82 -7.11 8.22 17.96
N ASP A 83 -8.01 7.24 17.98
CA ASP A 83 -8.48 6.58 19.21
C ASP A 83 -7.48 5.54 19.71
N ALA A 84 -6.60 5.04 18.83
CA ALA A 84 -5.54 4.08 19.12
C ALA A 84 -4.21 4.73 19.52
N VAL A 85 -3.92 5.96 19.09
CA VAL A 85 -2.61 6.66 19.26
C VAL A 85 -2.08 6.56 20.70
N LEU A 86 -2.94 6.77 21.70
CA LEU A 86 -2.56 6.76 23.11
C LEU A 86 -2.24 5.37 23.68
N GLY A 87 -2.55 4.30 22.95
CA GLY A 87 -2.21 2.92 23.32
C GLY A 87 -1.03 2.35 22.55
N LEU A 88 -0.45 3.13 21.65
CA LEU A 88 0.69 2.74 20.82
C LEU A 88 1.95 3.46 21.31
N ASN A 89 3.10 2.80 21.23
CA ASN A 89 4.39 3.47 21.39
C ASN A 89 4.81 4.21 20.11
N GLN A 90 5.88 5.01 20.20
CA GLN A 90 6.34 5.83 19.09
C GLN A 90 6.67 5.00 17.83
N SER A 91 7.45 3.92 17.98
CA SER A 91 7.84 3.06 16.86
C SER A 91 6.63 2.44 16.16
N GLN A 92 5.64 1.97 16.93
CA GLN A 92 4.37 1.47 16.38
C GLN A 92 3.62 2.56 15.61
N ARG A 93 3.54 3.79 16.15
CA ARG A 93 2.86 4.90 15.49
C ARG A 93 3.50 5.23 14.15
N ILE A 94 4.83 5.37 14.13
CA ILE A 94 5.62 5.63 12.92
C ILE A 94 5.41 4.51 11.90
N SER A 95 5.46 3.25 12.34
CA SER A 95 5.30 2.11 11.46
C SER A 95 3.92 2.04 10.81
N PHE A 96 2.84 2.27 11.57
CA PHE A 96 1.49 2.37 10.99
C PHE A 96 1.39 3.52 9.98
N GLN A 97 1.85 4.71 10.35
CA GLN A 97 1.82 5.87 9.45
C GLN A 97 2.58 5.61 8.15
N MET A 98 3.76 4.99 8.23
CA MET A 98 4.56 4.63 7.06
C MET A 98 3.83 3.65 6.14
N ILE A 99 3.23 2.57 6.69
CA ILE A 99 2.45 1.60 5.90
C ILE A 99 1.28 2.30 5.19
N HIS A 100 0.50 3.10 5.92
CA HIS A 100 -0.68 3.73 5.35
C HIS A 100 -0.36 4.88 4.38
N ASN A 101 0.73 5.63 4.59
CA ASN A 101 1.21 6.60 3.61
C ASN A 101 1.64 5.90 2.30
N GLN A 102 2.29 4.74 2.39
CA GLN A 102 2.63 3.96 1.19
C GLN A 102 1.38 3.42 0.48
N VAL A 103 0.35 3.02 1.23
CA VAL A 103 -0.96 2.65 0.66
C VAL A 103 -1.60 3.83 -0.07
N GLU A 104 -1.56 5.03 0.49
CA GLU A 104 -2.08 6.24 -0.16
C GLU A 104 -1.32 6.55 -1.46
N ASN A 105 0.02 6.50 -1.41
CA ASN A 105 0.86 6.63 -2.61
C ASN A 105 0.54 5.56 -3.66
N GLN A 106 0.31 4.31 -3.24
CA GLN A 106 -0.06 3.22 -4.14
C GLN A 106 -1.38 3.52 -4.85
N ASN A 107 -2.36 3.98 -4.09
CA ASN A 107 -3.68 4.31 -4.62
C ASN A 107 -3.61 5.49 -5.60
N GLN A 108 -2.76 6.48 -5.33
CA GLN A 108 -2.51 7.58 -6.27
C GLN A 108 -1.88 7.08 -7.57
N LEU A 109 -0.86 6.21 -7.49
CA LEU A 109 -0.25 5.61 -8.68
C LEU A 109 -1.26 4.85 -9.55
N LEU A 110 -2.23 4.15 -8.94
CA LEU A 110 -3.29 3.47 -9.69
C LEU A 110 -4.25 4.44 -10.40
N ILE A 111 -4.55 5.58 -9.76
CA ILE A 111 -5.36 6.65 -10.37
C ILE A 111 -4.63 7.23 -11.57
N ASP A 112 -3.36 7.59 -11.38
CA ASP A 112 -2.52 8.17 -12.43
C ASP A 112 -2.34 7.19 -13.61
N TYR A 113 -2.12 5.90 -13.30
CA TYR A 113 -2.06 4.83 -14.29
C TYR A 113 -3.34 4.77 -15.13
N LYS A 114 -4.52 4.74 -14.49
CA LYS A 114 -5.82 4.66 -15.17
C LYS A 114 -6.06 5.87 -16.07
N GLN A 115 -5.74 7.07 -15.60
CA GLN A 115 -5.92 8.30 -16.36
C GLN A 115 -5.01 8.33 -17.58
N LEU A 116 -3.72 8.01 -17.41
CA LEU A 116 -2.76 7.97 -18.50
C LEU A 116 -3.11 6.88 -19.51
N ASN A 117 -3.49 5.68 -19.06
CA ASN A 117 -3.87 4.59 -19.95
C ASN A 117 -5.09 4.96 -20.82
N SER A 118 -6.09 5.61 -20.22
CA SER A 118 -7.25 6.10 -20.97
C SER A 118 -6.88 7.16 -22.01
N ALA A 119 -5.94 8.07 -21.68
CA ALA A 119 -5.45 9.06 -22.63
C ALA A 119 -4.66 8.42 -23.78
N LEU A 120 -3.79 7.46 -23.46
CA LEU A 120 -3.01 6.70 -24.44
C LEU A 120 -3.89 5.92 -25.42
N ARG A 121 -4.96 5.32 -24.93
CA ARG A 121 -5.92 4.62 -25.78
C ARG A 121 -6.56 5.55 -26.81
N LYS A 122 -7.03 6.72 -26.37
CA LYS A 122 -7.59 7.73 -27.28
C LYS A 122 -6.57 8.22 -28.30
N GLU A 123 -5.33 8.42 -27.87
CA GLU A 123 -4.22 8.82 -28.74
C GLU A 123 -3.93 7.75 -29.80
N TYR A 124 -3.87 6.47 -29.40
CA TYR A 124 -3.64 5.36 -30.31
C TYR A 124 -4.78 5.17 -31.31
N GLU A 125 -6.03 5.29 -30.85
CA GLU A 125 -7.21 5.22 -31.71
C GLU A 125 -7.24 6.35 -32.75
N ALA A 126 -6.72 7.54 -32.40
CA ALA A 126 -6.69 8.70 -33.31
C ALA A 126 -5.47 8.70 -34.25
N ASN A 127 -4.29 8.36 -33.74
CA ASN A 127 -3.00 8.62 -34.38
C ASN A 127 -2.09 7.38 -34.51
N GLY A 128 -2.53 6.21 -34.03
CA GLY A 128 -1.70 5.01 -33.97
C GLY A 128 -0.50 5.16 -33.02
N PRO A 129 0.63 4.45 -33.27
CA PRO A 129 1.85 4.56 -32.47
C PRO A 129 2.60 5.88 -32.75
N SER A 130 2.01 7.00 -32.33
CA SER A 130 2.60 8.33 -32.42
C SER A 130 3.79 8.52 -31.48
N LYS A 131 4.54 9.62 -31.63
CA LYS A 131 5.64 9.95 -30.70
C LYS A 131 5.10 10.20 -29.29
N GLU A 132 3.92 10.81 -29.20
CA GLU A 132 3.17 11.11 -27.99
C GLU A 132 2.72 9.81 -27.31
N PHE A 133 2.18 8.85 -28.08
CA PHE A 133 1.83 7.52 -27.59
C PHE A 133 3.05 6.81 -26.99
N ARG A 134 4.17 6.72 -27.74
CA ARG A 134 5.41 6.10 -27.24
C ARG A 134 5.94 6.77 -25.98
N ALA A 135 5.88 8.10 -25.89
CA ALA A 135 6.30 8.83 -24.71
C ALA A 135 5.40 8.53 -23.50
N GLY A 136 4.08 8.46 -23.69
CA GLY A 136 3.16 8.09 -22.64
C GLY A 136 3.28 6.61 -22.23
N ALA A 137 3.51 5.69 -23.17
CA ALA A 137 3.76 4.27 -22.90
C ALA A 137 4.98 4.07 -21.99
N ARG A 138 6.07 4.81 -22.22
CA ARG A 138 7.23 4.83 -21.31
C ARG A 138 6.89 5.35 -19.91
N ARG A 139 6.08 6.40 -19.82
CA ARG A 139 5.61 6.93 -18.52
C ARG A 139 4.74 5.91 -17.79
N LEU A 140 3.88 5.19 -18.51
CA LEU A 140 3.06 4.13 -17.95
C LEU A 140 3.91 2.99 -17.37
N GLY A 141 4.99 2.61 -18.08
CA GLY A 141 6.00 1.68 -17.58
C GLY A 141 6.69 2.17 -16.29
N ALA A 142 7.04 3.44 -16.21
CA ALA A 142 7.59 4.03 -15.00
C ALA A 142 6.60 4.00 -13.81
N ILE A 143 5.31 4.25 -14.06
CA ILE A 143 4.28 4.12 -13.02
C ILE A 143 4.16 2.67 -12.54
N ALA A 144 4.22 1.68 -13.45
CA ALA A 144 4.19 0.26 -13.08
C ALA A 144 5.44 -0.17 -12.28
N ASP A 145 6.62 0.34 -12.63
CA ASP A 145 7.89 0.16 -11.89
C ASP A 145 7.74 0.68 -10.45
N HIS A 146 7.32 1.94 -10.29
CA HIS A 146 7.07 2.54 -8.98
C HIS A 146 5.98 1.79 -8.19
N GLY A 147 4.90 1.38 -8.86
CA GLY A 147 3.81 0.63 -8.23
C GLY A 147 4.24 -0.74 -7.73
N TYR A 148 5.02 -1.48 -8.52
CA TYR A 148 5.57 -2.77 -8.11
C TYR A 148 6.47 -2.60 -6.88
N GLY A 149 7.42 -1.67 -6.96
CA GLY A 149 8.35 -1.40 -5.86
C GLY A 149 7.61 -1.01 -4.58
N ASN A 150 6.65 -0.10 -4.67
CA ASN A 150 5.89 0.35 -3.51
C ASN A 150 5.05 -0.79 -2.89
N CYS A 151 4.44 -1.68 -3.69
CA CYS A 151 3.74 -2.86 -3.18
C CYS A 151 4.68 -3.81 -2.40
N LYS A 152 5.89 -4.08 -2.91
CA LYS A 152 6.90 -4.91 -2.21
C LYS A 152 7.28 -4.27 -0.87
N LEU A 153 7.47 -2.94 -0.85
CA LEU A 153 7.79 -2.21 0.38
C LEU A 153 6.65 -2.24 1.39
N ILE A 154 5.40 -2.08 0.98
CA ILE A 154 4.22 -2.23 1.84
C ILE A 154 4.25 -3.62 2.52
N ILE A 155 4.42 -4.69 1.73
CA ILE A 155 4.48 -6.06 2.23
C ILE A 155 5.62 -6.23 3.24
N TRP A 156 6.81 -5.70 2.92
CA TRP A 156 7.95 -5.76 3.83
C TRP A 156 7.66 -5.04 5.15
N HIS A 157 7.11 -3.82 5.11
CA HIS A 157 6.82 -3.05 6.32
C HIS A 157 5.71 -3.69 7.16
N VAL A 158 4.68 -4.28 6.54
CA VAL A 158 3.66 -5.05 7.27
C VAL A 158 4.31 -6.25 7.98
N LYS A 159 5.10 -7.06 7.26
CA LYS A 159 5.79 -8.22 7.85
C LYS A 159 6.71 -7.81 8.99
N HIS A 160 7.47 -6.73 8.80
CA HIS A 160 8.34 -6.16 9.83
C HIS A 160 7.54 -5.71 11.05
N HIS A 161 6.42 -5.00 10.85
CA HIS A 161 5.55 -4.54 11.92
C HIS A 161 4.99 -5.71 12.74
N LEU A 162 4.46 -6.73 12.06
CA LEU A 162 3.82 -7.87 12.71
C LEU A 162 4.83 -8.73 13.47
N SER A 163 6.03 -8.94 12.90
CA SER A 163 7.11 -9.71 13.53
C SER A 163 7.70 -8.96 14.73
N ASN A 164 7.79 -7.63 14.65
CA ASN A 164 8.37 -6.76 15.68
C ASN A 164 7.31 -5.93 16.42
N HIS A 165 6.13 -6.51 16.67
CA HIS A 165 4.94 -5.80 17.13
C HIS A 165 5.10 -4.99 18.42
N LYS A 166 6.12 -5.25 19.25
CA LYS A 166 6.42 -4.46 20.44
C LYS A 166 7.22 -3.19 20.12
N SER A 167 8.12 -3.23 19.15
CA SER A 167 8.94 -2.09 18.72
C SER A 167 9.37 -2.30 17.27
N PRO A 168 8.52 -1.94 16.29
CA PRO A 168 8.84 -2.10 14.87
C PRO A 168 9.78 -0.99 14.42
N ASP A 169 11.02 -1.08 14.90
CA ASP A 169 12.04 -0.07 14.70
C ASP A 169 12.67 -0.18 13.30
N LEU A 170 12.86 0.97 12.66
CA LEU A 170 13.54 1.10 11.37
C LEU A 170 14.49 2.32 11.35
N HIS A 171 14.99 2.76 12.52
CA HIS A 171 15.96 3.84 12.57
C HIS A 171 17.22 3.50 11.76
N PRO A 172 17.89 4.51 11.17
CA PRO A 172 19.12 4.31 10.43
C PRO A 172 20.19 3.58 11.27
N LYS A 173 21.06 2.83 10.59
CA LYS A 173 22.18 2.05 11.18
C LYS A 173 21.76 0.88 12.09
N THR A 174 20.48 0.53 12.12
CA THR A 174 20.02 -0.74 12.71
C THR A 174 20.17 -1.89 11.71
N GLU A 175 20.22 -3.12 12.21
CA GLU A 175 20.22 -4.33 11.37
C GLU A 175 18.95 -4.41 10.51
N ALA A 176 17.79 -4.07 11.09
CA ALA A 176 16.52 -4.00 10.38
C ALA A 176 16.56 -2.98 9.21
N HIS A 177 17.19 -1.83 9.42
CA HIS A 177 17.39 -0.85 8.35
C HIS A 177 18.36 -1.36 7.27
N ALA A 178 19.43 -2.07 7.64
CA ALA A 178 20.33 -2.69 6.65
C ALA A 178 19.61 -3.75 5.81
N ALA A 179 18.81 -4.62 6.45
CA ALA A 179 17.98 -5.61 5.76
C ALA A 179 16.94 -4.95 4.84
N TYR A 180 16.35 -3.84 5.26
CA TYR A 180 15.45 -3.04 4.43
C TYR A 180 16.14 -2.50 3.17
N GLN A 181 17.36 -1.97 3.27
CA GLN A 181 18.09 -1.47 2.10
C GLN A 181 18.45 -2.60 1.14
N ALA A 182 18.94 -3.73 1.65
CA ALA A 182 19.21 -4.91 0.83
C ALA A 182 17.94 -5.39 0.08
N TYR A 183 16.80 -5.41 0.78
CA TYR A 183 15.52 -5.77 0.17
C TYR A 183 15.11 -4.80 -0.96
N ARG A 184 15.37 -3.50 -0.82
CA ARG A 184 15.10 -2.53 -1.90
C ARG A 184 15.93 -2.80 -3.14
N ASP A 185 17.19 -3.19 -2.97
CA ASP A 185 18.07 -3.54 -4.09
C ASP A 185 17.60 -4.82 -4.78
N GLU A 186 17.13 -5.81 -4.02
CA GLU A 186 16.51 -7.03 -4.55
C GLU A 186 15.25 -6.73 -5.35
N VAL A 187 14.35 -5.90 -4.82
CA VAL A 187 13.14 -5.46 -5.52
C VAL A 187 13.49 -4.81 -6.86
N ARG A 188 14.56 -4.02 -6.92
CA ARG A 188 14.99 -3.42 -8.19
C ARG A 188 15.47 -4.46 -9.21
N LYS A 189 16.13 -5.52 -8.76
CA LYS A 189 16.54 -6.64 -9.63
C LYS A 189 15.30 -7.37 -10.17
N GLU A 190 14.33 -7.69 -9.31
CA GLU A 190 13.08 -8.36 -9.72
C GLU A 190 12.31 -7.52 -10.77
N ILE A 191 12.24 -6.20 -10.59
CA ILE A 191 11.61 -5.30 -11.57
C ILE A 191 12.30 -5.40 -12.94
N ASN A 192 13.63 -5.36 -12.96
CA ASN A 192 14.38 -5.49 -14.21
C ASN A 192 14.16 -6.87 -14.84
N GLU A 193 14.07 -7.95 -14.05
CA GLU A 193 13.77 -9.29 -14.54
C GLU A 193 12.40 -9.35 -15.24
N PHE A 194 11.36 -8.70 -14.69
CA PHE A 194 10.06 -8.63 -15.36
C PHE A 194 10.14 -7.88 -16.70
N VAL A 195 10.83 -6.74 -16.74
CA VAL A 195 11.01 -5.97 -17.98
C VAL A 195 11.79 -6.78 -19.02
N GLU A 196 12.89 -7.42 -18.63
CA GLU A 196 13.68 -8.27 -19.53
C GLU A 196 12.92 -9.52 -19.97
N SER A 197 12.08 -10.10 -19.12
CA SER A 197 11.20 -11.21 -19.52
C SER A 197 10.17 -10.76 -20.55
N GLY A 198 9.66 -9.52 -20.43
CA GLY A 198 8.74 -8.92 -21.39
C GLY A 198 9.32 -8.82 -22.79
N LYS A 199 10.59 -8.39 -22.90
CA LYS A 199 11.31 -8.27 -24.20
C LYS A 199 11.44 -9.59 -24.96
N LYS A 200 11.32 -10.72 -24.27
CA LYS A 200 11.45 -12.07 -24.85
C LYS A 200 10.10 -12.69 -25.23
N LEU A 201 8.99 -12.03 -24.90
CA LEU A 201 7.66 -12.51 -25.23
C LEU A 201 7.25 -11.99 -26.60
N GLU A 202 6.76 -12.87 -27.46
CA GLU A 202 6.13 -12.50 -28.73
C GLU A 202 4.88 -11.64 -28.47
N SER A 203 4.57 -10.70 -29.37
CA SER A 203 3.42 -9.79 -29.20
C SER A 203 2.07 -10.52 -29.13
N GLU A 204 1.99 -11.71 -29.74
CA GLU A 204 0.83 -12.61 -29.66
C GLU A 204 0.47 -13.02 -28.21
N ALA A 205 1.44 -13.01 -27.29
CA ALA A 205 1.21 -13.26 -25.86
C ALA A 205 0.42 -12.13 -25.15
N PHE A 206 0.10 -11.06 -25.89
CA PHE A 206 -0.61 -9.87 -25.43
C PHE A 206 -1.78 -9.50 -26.35
N SER A 207 -2.38 -10.48 -27.04
CA SER A 207 -3.49 -10.27 -27.98
C SER A 207 -4.58 -9.34 -27.41
N GLY A 208 -4.86 -8.22 -28.11
CA GLY A 208 -5.84 -7.21 -27.69
C GLY A 208 -5.25 -5.97 -27.01
N ASP A 209 -3.94 -5.93 -26.78
CA ASP A 209 -3.21 -4.76 -26.30
C ASP A 209 -2.66 -3.90 -27.47
N MET A 210 -2.30 -2.64 -27.19
CA MET A 210 -1.78 -1.68 -28.19
C MET A 210 -0.26 -1.79 -28.31
N GLU A 211 0.26 -1.96 -29.53
CA GLU A 211 1.70 -2.05 -29.80
C GLU A 211 2.32 -0.66 -30.01
N ALA A 212 3.44 -0.38 -29.35
CA ALA A 212 4.11 0.91 -29.46
C ALA A 212 5.12 1.01 -30.61
N GLU A 213 5.53 -0.14 -31.18
CA GLU A 213 6.70 -0.38 -32.03
C GLU A 213 8.01 0.27 -31.47
N PRO A 214 9.15 -0.43 -31.51
CA PRO A 214 10.41 0.06 -30.93
C PRO A 214 10.91 1.40 -31.52
#